data_AF-N9MNF1-F1
#
_entry.id   AF-N9MNF1-F1
#
_cell.length_a   1.000
_cell.length_b   1.000
_cell.length_c   1.000
_cell.angle_alpha   90.00
_cell.angle_beta   90.00
_cell.angle_gamma   90.00
#
_symmetry.space_group_name_H-M   'P 1'
#
loop_
_entity.id
_entity.type
_entity.pdbx_description
1 polymer ?
#
loop_
_entity_poly.entity_id
_entity_poly.type
_entity_poly.pdbx_seq_one_letter_code
_entity_poly.pdbx_strand_id
1 'polypeptide(L)'
;MTKSYLLVFSDKTGTKDEVKLALNKMTKVKTWRTDMPNCFYVISDNSAQELYEEFTSIRGTSGRFLFAETASNRQGLLPSDTWYLLKNKKLKSKET
;
A
#
# COMPACT_ATOMS: atom_id res chain seq x y z
N MET A 1 11.69 6.63 9.76
CA MET A 1 11.38 5.28 10.30
C MET A 1 10.46 4.57 9.32
N THR A 2 10.63 3.26 9.10
CA THR A 2 9.76 2.51 8.19
C THR A 2 8.36 2.32 8.74
N LYS A 3 7.36 2.64 7.92
CA LYS A 3 5.94 2.67 8.24
C LYS A 3 5.15 1.74 7.31
N SER A 4 3.98 1.34 7.78
CA SER A 4 3.00 0.60 7.00
C SER A 4 1.80 1.49 6.70
N TYR A 5 1.32 1.47 5.47
CA TYR A 5 0.19 2.26 4.99
C TYR A 5 -0.87 1.34 4.41
N LEU A 6 -2.12 1.79 4.50
CA LEU A 6 -3.23 1.27 3.74
C LEU A 6 -3.51 2.24 2.59
N LEU A 7 -3.35 1.77 1.37
CA LEU A 7 -3.90 2.43 0.18
C LEU A 7 -5.26 1.81 -0.10
N VAL A 8 -6.33 2.58 0.02
CA VAL A 8 -7.66 2.22 -0.51
C VAL A 8 -7.99 3.10 -1.69
N PHE A 9 -8.69 2.57 -2.69
CA PHE A 9 -9.02 3.32 -3.90
C PHE A 9 -10.39 2.93 -4.47
N SER A 10 -10.99 3.85 -5.23
CA SER A 10 -12.21 3.61 -6.00
C SER A 10 -11.88 3.01 -7.37
N ASP A 11 -12.85 2.35 -8.02
CA ASP A 11 -12.67 1.82 -9.38
C ASP A 11 -12.27 2.90 -10.41
N LYS A 12 -12.69 4.15 -10.20
CA LYS A 12 -12.31 5.29 -11.05
C LYS A 12 -10.82 5.67 -10.96
N THR A 13 -10.13 5.26 -9.90
CA THR A 13 -8.67 5.44 -9.75
C THR A 13 -7.90 4.47 -10.65
N GLY A 14 -8.50 3.32 -10.93
CA GLY A 14 -7.95 2.28 -11.81
C GLY A 14 -8.31 0.90 -11.31
N THR A 15 -8.07 -0.08 -12.18
CA THR A 15 -8.11 -1.51 -11.81
C THR A 15 -6.97 -1.85 -10.84
N LYS A 16 -7.11 -2.99 -10.15
CA LYS A 16 -6.05 -3.53 -9.28
C LYS A 16 -4.70 -3.62 -9.99
N ASP A 17 -4.67 -4.08 -11.25
CA ASP A 17 -3.43 -4.25 -11.99
C ASP A 17 -2.80 -2.92 -12.40
N GLU A 18 -3.60 -1.92 -12.76
CA GLU A 18 -3.09 -0.57 -13.02
C GLU A 18 -2.51 0.09 -11.77
N VAL A 19 -3.17 -0.04 -10.61
CA VAL A 19 -2.67 0.50 -9.35
C VAL A 19 -1.41 -0.25 -8.91
N LYS A 20 -1.35 -1.57 -9.11
CA LYS A 20 -0.14 -2.38 -8.91
C LYS A 20 1.02 -1.87 -9.79
N LEU A 21 0.78 -1.60 -11.07
CA LEU A 21 1.79 -1.07 -11.97
C LEU A 21 2.26 0.32 -11.53
N ALA A 22 1.38 1.16 -10.99
CA ALA A 22 1.76 2.45 -10.41
C ALA A 22 2.65 2.29 -9.17
N LEU A 23 2.26 1.43 -8.21
CA LEU A 23 3.04 1.16 -7.01
C LEU A 23 4.43 0.59 -7.34
N ASN A 24 4.56 -0.21 -8.39
CA ASN A 24 5.86 -0.73 -8.86
C ASN A 24 6.77 0.35 -9.47
N LYS A 25 6.20 1.47 -9.93
CA LYS A 25 6.97 2.61 -10.46
C LYS A 25 7.36 3.62 -9.37
N MET A 26 6.69 3.59 -8.22
CA MET A 26 6.96 4.49 -7.11
C MET A 26 8.28 4.14 -6.42
N THR A 27 9.20 5.10 -6.39
CA THR A 27 10.47 5.00 -5.68
C THR A 27 10.29 5.10 -4.16
N LYS A 28 9.21 5.73 -3.70
CA LYS A 28 8.90 5.84 -2.27
C LYS A 28 8.25 4.58 -1.70
N VAL A 29 7.90 3.59 -2.53
CA VAL A 29 7.33 2.31 -2.08
C VAL A 29 8.42 1.25 -2.00
N LYS A 30 8.69 0.72 -0.79
CA LYS A 30 9.67 -0.36 -0.60
C LYS A 30 9.13 -1.72 -1.05
N THR A 31 7.90 -1.99 -0.65
CA THR A 31 7.18 -3.23 -0.99
C THR A 31 5.70 -3.02 -0.71
N TRP A 32 4.87 -3.89 -1.28
CA TRP A 32 3.43 -3.89 -1.05
C TRP A 32 2.87 -5.31 -1.09
N ARG A 33 1.69 -5.48 -0.50
CA ARG A 33 0.88 -6.69 -0.62
C ARG A 33 -0.59 -6.28 -0.82
N THR A 34 -1.37 -7.14 -1.46
CA THR A 34 -2.82 -6.99 -1.54
C THR A 34 -3.46 -8.36 -1.34
N ASP A 35 -4.51 -8.40 -0.53
CA ASP A 35 -5.31 -9.59 -0.25
C ASP A 35 -6.81 -9.28 -0.36
N MET A 36 -7.16 -8.04 -0.75
CA MET A 36 -8.54 -7.57 -0.90
C MET A 36 -8.66 -6.71 -2.16
N PRO A 37 -9.84 -6.67 -2.80
CA PRO A 37 -10.11 -5.73 -3.87
C PRO A 37 -9.83 -4.29 -3.42
N ASN A 38 -9.37 -3.46 -4.36
CA ASN A 38 -9.31 -2.01 -4.17
C ASN A 38 -8.46 -1.54 -2.98
N CYS A 39 -7.48 -2.35 -2.59
CA CYS A 39 -6.66 -2.11 -1.41
C CYS A 39 -5.23 -2.64 -1.59
N PHE A 40 -4.24 -1.88 -1.11
CA PHE A 40 -2.86 -2.31 -0.97
C PHE A 40 -2.32 -1.96 0.42
N TYR A 41 -1.59 -2.89 1.02
CA TYR A 41 -0.75 -2.66 2.18
C TYR A 41 0.64 -2.26 1.68
N VAL A 42 1.07 -1.04 1.99
CA VAL A 42 2.26 -0.42 1.41
C VAL A 42 3.28 -0.18 2.52
N ILE A 43 4.55 -0.52 2.27
CA ILE A 43 5.65 -0.21 3.17
C ILE A 43 6.48 0.93 2.59
N SER A 44 6.77 1.94 3.40
CA SER A 44 7.54 3.11 2.99
C SER A 44 8.29 3.73 4.16
N ASP A 45 9.39 4.44 3.88
CA ASP A 45 10.03 5.36 4.84
C ASP A 45 9.47 6.79 4.77
N ASN A 46 8.68 7.07 3.73
CA ASN A 46 8.13 8.39 3.42
C ASN A 46 6.76 8.58 4.09
N SER A 47 6.31 9.82 4.17
CA SER A 47 4.98 10.20 4.69
C SER A 47 3.84 9.84 3.74
N ALA A 48 2.60 9.83 4.25
CA ALA A 48 1.40 9.67 3.41
C ALA A 48 1.28 10.77 2.34
N GLN A 49 1.70 12.00 2.68
CA GLN A 49 1.73 13.13 1.74
C GLN A 49 2.69 12.86 0.58
N GLU A 50 3.91 12.43 0.89
CA GLU A 50 4.92 12.14 -0.12
C GLU A 50 4.53 10.96 -1.03
N LEU A 51 3.83 9.96 -0.47
CA LEU A 51 3.23 8.86 -1.25
C LEU A 51 2.10 9.35 -2.15
N TYR A 52 1.24 10.23 -1.67
CA TYR A 52 0.17 10.86 -2.45
C TYR A 52 0.74 11.66 -3.64
N GLU A 53 1.76 12.49 -3.41
CA GLU A 53 2.39 13.32 -4.45
C GLU A 53 2.99 12.46 -5.56
N GLU A 54 3.70 11.39 -5.22
CA GLU A 54 4.27 10.49 -6.22
C GLU A 54 3.19 9.63 -6.92
N PHE A 55 2.18 9.17 -6.19
CA PHE A 55 1.10 8.41 -6.80
C PHE A 55 0.30 9.25 -7.81
N THR A 56 0.01 10.51 -7.46
CA THR A 56 -0.70 11.45 -8.36
C THR A 56 0.16 11.89 -9.54
N SER A 57 1.49 11.95 -9.42
CA SER A 57 2.35 12.22 -10.58
C SER A 57 2.35 11.08 -11.60
N ILE A 58 2.07 9.84 -11.17
CA ILE A 58 2.00 8.65 -12.03
C ILE A 58 0.59 8.41 -12.57
N ARG A 59 -0.45 8.57 -11.73
CA ARG A 59 -1.85 8.20 -12.06
C ARG A 59 -2.75 9.39 -12.34
N GLY A 60 -2.31 10.60 -12.06
CA GLY A 60 -3.17 11.78 -12.03
C GLY A 60 -4.09 11.82 -10.81
N THR A 61 -5.04 12.73 -10.83
CA THR A 61 -5.96 13.03 -9.70
C THR A 61 -7.38 12.49 -9.93
N SER A 62 -7.55 11.55 -10.87
CA SER A 62 -8.85 10.93 -11.14
C SER A 62 -9.25 9.91 -10.07
N GLY A 63 -10.55 9.86 -9.77
CA GLY A 63 -11.12 8.94 -8.78
C GLY A 63 -10.92 9.41 -7.34
N ARG A 64 -10.95 8.45 -6.40
CA ARG A 64 -10.80 8.66 -4.96
C ARG A 64 -9.87 7.59 -4.40
N PHE A 65 -8.88 8.00 -3.63
CA PHE A 65 -7.97 7.10 -2.94
C PHE A 65 -7.44 7.77 -1.67
N LEU A 66 -6.90 6.96 -0.76
CA LEU A 66 -6.33 7.42 0.50
C LEU A 66 -5.13 6.55 0.86
N PHE A 67 -4.01 7.18 1.21
CA PHE A 67 -2.95 6.55 1.98
C PHE A 67 -3.17 6.88 3.46
N ALA A 68 -3.42 5.86 4.28
CA ALA A 68 -3.54 6.00 5.72
C ALA A 68 -2.41 5.25 6.41
N GLU A 69 -1.65 5.92 7.28
CA GLU A 69 -0.64 5.24 8.11
C GLU A 69 -1.34 4.25 9.04
N THR A 70 -0.99 2.97 8.96
CA THR A 70 -1.53 1.92 9.82
C THR A 70 -0.65 1.80 11.06
N ALA A 71 -1.09 2.48 12.13
CA ALA A 71 -0.43 2.45 13.43
C ALA A 71 -0.69 1.13 14.19
N SER A 72 -0.34 1.10 15.48
CA SER A 72 -0.45 -0.09 16.35
C SER A 72 -1.89 -0.52 16.65
N ASN A 73 -2.85 0.40 16.65
CA ASN A 73 -4.25 0.10 16.91
C ASN A 73 -4.99 -0.28 15.62
N ARG A 74 -5.05 -1.58 15.32
CA ARG A 74 -5.70 -2.13 14.12
C ARG A 74 -6.12 -3.57 14.37
N GLN A 75 -7.24 -3.97 13.77
CA GLN A 75 -7.79 -5.32 13.87
C GLN A 75 -8.52 -5.69 12.58
N GLY A 76 -8.61 -6.98 12.26
CA GLY A 76 -9.32 -7.47 11.08
C GLY A 76 -9.05 -8.94 10.77
N LEU A 77 -9.72 -9.46 9.74
CA LEU A 77 -9.55 -10.82 9.24
C LEU A 77 -8.61 -10.83 8.03
N LEU A 78 -7.31 -10.66 8.29
CA LEU A 78 -6.27 -10.68 7.26
C LEU A 78 -5.45 -11.98 7.31
N PRO A 79 -4.89 -12.43 6.17
CA PRO A 79 -3.93 -13.53 6.17
C PRO A 79 -2.74 -13.26 7.11
N SER A 80 -2.17 -14.32 7.65
CA SER A 80 -1.04 -14.25 8.61
C SER A 80 0.18 -13.53 8.03
N ASP A 81 0.45 -13.71 6.73
CA ASP A 81 1.54 -13.02 6.05
C ASP A 81 1.30 -11.51 5.90
N THR A 82 0.05 -11.08 5.76
CA THR A 82 -0.33 -9.67 5.70
C THR A 82 -0.13 -9.03 7.06
N TRP A 83 -0.57 -9.71 8.12
CA TRP A 83 -0.26 -9.32 9.49
C TRP A 83 1.24 -9.24 9.75
N TYR A 84 2.00 -10.22 9.23
CA TYR A 84 3.45 -10.22 9.31
C TYR A 84 4.07 -9.00 8.61
N LEU A 85 3.63 -8.68 7.39
CA LEU A 85 4.09 -7.50 6.65
C LEU A 85 3.82 -6.22 7.45
N LEU A 86 2.59 -6.05 7.93
CA LEU A 86 2.17 -4.87 8.67
C LEU A 86 2.95 -4.70 9.99
N LYS A 87 3.26 -5.80 10.70
CA LYS A 87 4.00 -5.76 11.97
C LYS A 87 5.49 -5.51 11.75
N ASN A 88 6.10 -6.24 10.81
CA ASN A 88 7.54 -6.31 10.63
C ASN A 88 8.06 -5.39 9.51
N LYS A 89 7.17 -4.75 8.76
CA LYS A 89 7.49 -3.88 7.61
C LYS A 89 8.38 -4.54 6.56
N LYS A 90 8.23 -5.85 6.38
CA LYS A 90 8.91 -6.65 5.35
C LYS A 90 8.07 -7.86 4.98
N LEU A 91 8.23 -8.36 3.76
CA LEU A 91 7.57 -9.60 3.34
C LEU A 91 8.09 -10.77 4.17
N LYS A 92 7.21 -11.74 4.46
CA LYS A 92 7.61 -13.00 5.07
C LYS A 92 8.37 -13.82 4.03
N SER A 93 9.55 -14.33 4.38
CA SER A 93 10.28 -15.25 3.52
C SER A 93 9.42 -16.48 3.26
N LYS A 94 9.38 -16.96 2.02
CA LYS A 94 8.82 -18.27 1.73
C LYS A 94 9.84 -19.28 2.22
N GLU A 95 9.48 -20.11 3.21
CA GLU A 95 10.25 -21.31 3.52
C GLU A 95 10.30 -22.14 2.23
N THR A 96 11.52 -22.46 1.80
CA THR A 96 11.81 -23.20 0.56
C THR A 96 11.88 -24.68 0.87
#